data_AF-A0AAF0C451-F1
#
_entry.id   AF-A0AAF0C451-F1
#
_cell.length_a   1.000
_cell.length_b   1.000
_cell.length_c   1.000
_cell.angle_alpha   90.00
_cell.angle_beta   90.00
_cell.angle_gamma   90.00
#
_symmetry.space_group_name_H-M   'P 1'
#
loop_
_entity.id
_entity.type
_entity.pdbx_description
1 polymer ?
#
loop_
_entity_poly.entity_id
_entity_poly.type
_entity_poly.pdbx_seq_one_letter_code
_entity_poly.pdbx_strand_id
1 'polypeptide(L)'
;MFRFMTGDDLRRMRLSCNRTTEDMAKKISVSRTTYEKYEAGLEQPTPAHAFALNIYCRVNIIPLFTQLRELINHFNQYKDFKNDKANTYRMPAEKKHRETESDEAEHK
;
A
#
# COMPACT_ATOMS: atom_id res chain seq x y z
N MET A 1 7.76 -11.12 2.38
CA MET A 1 6.77 -10.13 1.88
C MET A 1 6.51 -9.13 2.99
N PHE A 2 6.77 -7.84 2.78
CA PHE A 2 6.56 -6.80 3.79
C PHE A 2 5.05 -6.64 4.06
N ARG A 3 4.62 -6.78 5.32
CA ARG A 3 3.22 -6.56 5.73
C ARG A 3 3.12 -5.20 6.39
N PHE A 4 2.27 -4.33 5.85
CA PHE A 4 2.05 -2.99 6.41
C PHE A 4 1.26 -3.01 7.72
N MET A 5 0.48 -4.05 7.97
CA MET A 5 -0.36 -4.20 9.16
C MET A 5 -0.64 -5.68 9.42
N THR A 6 -0.51 -6.12 10.67
CA THR A 6 -0.85 -7.50 11.04
C THR A 6 -2.34 -7.64 11.39
N GLY A 7 -2.83 -8.87 11.42
CA GLY A 7 -4.20 -9.15 11.86
C GLY A 7 -4.43 -8.74 13.32
N ASP A 8 -3.42 -8.90 14.17
CA ASP A 8 -3.45 -8.45 15.57
C ASP A 8 -3.53 -6.92 15.67
N ASP A 9 -2.83 -6.18 14.80
CA ASP A 9 -2.92 -4.72 14.77
C ASP A 9 -4.33 -4.25 14.40
N LEU A 10 -4.97 -4.90 13.42
CA LEU A 10 -6.35 -4.63 13.03
C LEU A 10 -7.31 -4.86 14.20
N ARG A 11 -7.13 -5.98 14.91
CA ARG A 11 -7.95 -6.33 16.08
C ARG A 11 -7.75 -5.34 17.21
N ARG A 12 -6.50 -4.97 17.52
CA ARG A 12 -6.19 -3.95 18.55
C ARG A 12 -6.79 -2.60 18.21
N MET A 13 -6.67 -2.17 16.95
CA MET A 13 -7.23 -0.91 16.44
C MET A 13 -8.76 -0.89 16.51
N ARG A 14 -9.42 -2.00 16.19
CA ARG A 14 -10.88 -2.13 16.32
C ARG A 14 -11.31 -2.04 17.79
N LEU A 15 -10.63 -2.78 18.66
CA LEU A 15 -10.95 -2.85 20.09
C LEU A 15 -10.65 -1.54 20.83
N SER A 16 -9.61 -0.79 20.44
CA SER A 16 -9.30 0.52 21.05
C SER A 16 -10.42 1.56 20.83
N CYS A 17 -11.28 1.33 19.85
CA CYS A 17 -12.40 2.23 19.53
C CYS A 17 -13.78 1.58 19.78
N ASN A 18 -13.83 0.43 20.46
CA ASN A 18 -15.06 -0.31 20.76
C ASN A 18 -15.94 -0.56 19.52
N ARG A 19 -15.33 -0.89 18.38
CA ARG A 19 -16.05 -1.18 17.13
C ARG A 19 -16.29 -2.68 16.97
N THR A 20 -17.41 -3.03 16.34
CA THR A 20 -17.65 -4.42 15.94
C THR A 20 -16.92 -4.76 14.64
N THR A 21 -16.68 -6.04 14.40
CA THR A 21 -16.10 -6.54 13.15
C THR A 21 -16.95 -6.13 11.94
N GLU A 22 -18.28 -6.07 12.12
CA GLU A 22 -19.21 -5.65 11.08
C GLU A 22 -19.11 -4.15 10.76
N ASP A 23 -18.96 -3.29 11.77
CA ASP A 23 -18.76 -1.85 11.56
C ASP A 23 -17.49 -1.57 10.75
N MET A 24 -16.41 -2.30 11.06
CA MET A 24 -15.14 -2.18 10.36
C MET A 24 -15.26 -2.66 8.90
N ALA A 25 -15.94 -3.78 8.67
CA ALA A 25 -16.18 -4.32 7.33
C ALA A 25 -17.03 -3.35 6.49
N LYS A 26 -18.11 -2.80 7.07
CA LYS A 26 -18.96 -1.78 6.44
C LYS A 26 -18.18 -0.54 6.05
N LYS A 27 -17.23 -0.10 6.89
CA LYS A 27 -16.43 1.10 6.63
C LYS A 27 -15.61 1.00 5.34
N ILE A 28 -15.14 -0.20 4.99
CA ILE A 28 -14.33 -0.45 3.79
C ILE A 28 -15.11 -1.21 2.70
N SER A 29 -16.43 -1.32 2.83
CA SER A 29 -17.31 -1.97 1.85
C SER A 29 -16.92 -3.43 1.53
N VAL A 30 -16.49 -4.19 2.54
CA VAL A 30 -16.22 -5.64 2.41
C VAL A 30 -17.18 -6.45 3.25
N SER A 31 -17.26 -7.76 3.01
CA SER A 31 -18.04 -8.65 3.87
C SER A 31 -17.40 -8.79 5.25
N ARG A 32 -18.22 -9.10 6.26
CA ARG A 32 -17.73 -9.39 7.62
C ARG A 32 -16.69 -10.51 7.62
N THR A 33 -16.93 -11.56 6.84
CA THR A 33 -16.04 -12.73 6.73
C THR A 33 -14.68 -12.36 6.12
N THR A 34 -14.66 -11.48 5.12
CA THR A 34 -13.39 -10.97 4.56
C THR A 34 -12.62 -10.18 5.62
N TYR A 35 -13.29 -9.35 6.41
CA TYR A 35 -12.62 -8.61 7.49
C TYR A 35 -12.10 -9.56 8.59
N GLU A 36 -12.83 -10.62 8.94
CA GLU A 36 -12.37 -11.65 9.88
C GLU A 36 -11.11 -12.37 9.38
N LYS A 37 -11.00 -12.65 8.07
CA LYS A 37 -9.78 -13.20 7.47
C LYS A 37 -8.59 -12.23 7.58
N TYR A 38 -8.83 -10.93 7.49
CA TYR A 38 -7.79 -9.92 7.73
C TYR A 38 -7.30 -9.96 9.18
N GLU A 39 -8.22 -9.99 10.16
CA GLU A 39 -7.85 -10.11 11.59
C GLU A 39 -7.16 -11.45 11.90
N ALA A 40 -7.52 -12.53 11.21
CA ALA A 40 -6.86 -13.83 11.31
C ALA A 40 -5.49 -13.88 10.58
N GLY A 41 -5.11 -12.83 9.85
CA GLY A 41 -3.85 -12.76 9.11
C GLY A 41 -3.77 -13.70 7.89
N LEU A 42 -4.91 -14.24 7.45
CA LEU A 42 -5.05 -15.13 6.28
C LEU A 42 -5.01 -14.32 4.98
N GLU A 43 -5.61 -13.14 4.99
CA GLU A 43 -5.61 -12.19 3.87
C GLU A 43 -5.10 -10.83 4.36
N GLN A 44 -4.69 -9.95 3.44
CA GLN A 44 -4.26 -8.59 3.78
C GLN A 44 -5.22 -7.56 3.20
N PRO A 45 -5.55 -6.50 3.97
CA PRO A 45 -6.28 -5.37 3.43
C PRO A 45 -5.43 -4.65 2.37
N THR A 46 -6.08 -4.08 1.36
CA THR A 46 -5.41 -3.17 0.43
C THR A 46 -4.88 -1.94 1.19
N PRO A 47 -3.85 -1.24 0.69
CA PRO A 47 -3.36 -0.01 1.32
C PRO A 47 -4.46 1.04 1.52
N ALA A 48 -5.40 1.14 0.57
CA ALA A 48 -6.56 2.03 0.67
C ALA A 48 -7.48 1.65 1.84
N HIS A 49 -7.79 0.35 2.00
CA HIS A 49 -8.57 -0.13 3.14
C HIS A 49 -7.84 0.11 4.46
N ALA A 50 -6.55 -0.23 4.53
CA ALA A 50 -5.71 0.01 5.70
C ALA A 50 -5.73 1.48 6.13
N PHE A 51 -5.59 2.41 5.19
CA PHE A 51 -5.64 3.85 5.46
C PHE A 51 -7.03 4.30 5.95
N ALA A 52 -8.10 3.85 5.30
CA ALA A 52 -9.47 4.17 5.69
C ALA A 52 -9.80 3.70 7.12
N LEU A 53 -9.33 2.50 7.50
CA LEU A 53 -9.51 1.97 8.86
C LEU A 53 -8.70 2.75 9.89
N ASN A 54 -7.47 3.15 9.60
CA ASN A 54 -6.66 3.99 10.49
C ASN A 54 -7.36 5.33 10.80
N ILE A 55 -7.91 6.00 9.78
CA ILE A 55 -8.70 7.22 9.97
C ILE A 55 -9.96 6.94 10.80
N TYR A 56 -10.69 5.87 10.47
CA TYR A 56 -11.94 5.54 11.14
C TYR A 56 -11.76 5.22 12.62
N CYS A 57 -10.67 4.53 12.97
CA CYS A 57 -10.27 4.23 14.34
C CYS A 57 -9.42 5.34 14.99
N ARG A 58 -9.32 6.52 14.37
CA ARG A 58 -8.60 7.68 14.94
C ARG A 58 -7.16 7.36 15.35
N VAL A 59 -6.50 6.44 14.64
CA VAL A 59 -5.07 6.19 14.83
C VAL A 59 -4.32 7.42 14.38
N ASN A 60 -3.33 7.86 15.15
CA ASN A 60 -2.61 9.09 14.87
C ASN A 60 -1.73 8.93 13.61
N ILE A 61 -2.24 9.41 12.48
CA ILE A 61 -1.54 9.44 11.18
C ILE A 61 -0.71 10.71 10.97
N ILE A 62 -0.75 11.68 11.90
CA ILE A 62 -0.03 12.96 11.81
C ILE A 62 1.48 12.74 11.57
N PRO A 63 2.19 11.82 12.25
CA PRO A 63 3.63 11.64 12.04
C PRO A 63 3.99 11.33 10.58
N LEU A 64 3.15 10.55 9.89
CA LEU A 64 3.35 10.21 8.48
C LEU A 64 3.21 11.45 7.57
N PHE A 65 2.25 12.33 7.86
CA PHE A 65 2.11 13.61 7.15
C PHE A 65 3.22 14.60 7.46
N THR A 66 3.74 14.60 8.70
CA THR A 66 4.89 15.43 9.07
C THR A 66 6.11 15.04 8.23
N GLN A 67 6.41 13.75 8.13
CA GLN A 67 7.49 13.23 7.29
C GLN A 67 7.30 13.59 5.80
N LEU A 68 6.06 13.48 5.29
CA LEU A 68 5.77 13.86 3.90
C LEU A 68 5.94 15.38 3.67
N ARG A 69 5.58 16.21 4.65
CA ARG A 69 5.79 17.66 4.60
C ARG A 69 7.26 18.02 4.67
N GLU A 70 8.04 17.33 5.49
CA GLU A 70 9.50 17.47 5.55
C GLU A 70 10.13 17.12 4.20
N LEU A 71 9.64 16.07 3.51
CA LEU A 71 10.09 15.74 2.16
C LEU A 71 9.86 16.90 1.17
N ILE A 72 8.70 17.54 1.21
CA ILE A 72 8.43 18.74 0.40
C ILE A 72 9.46 19.84 0.72
N ASN A 73 9.74 20.06 2.00
CA ASN A 73 10.73 21.06 2.41
C ASN A 73 12.15 20.71 1.95
N HIS A 74 12.52 19.43 1.92
CA HIS A 74 13.78 18.97 1.34
C HIS A 74 13.87 19.22 -0.17
N PHE A 75 12.75 19.17 -0.89
CA PHE A 75 12.68 19.41 -2.34
C PHE A 75 12.41 20.88 -2.72
N ASN A 76 12.20 21.80 -1.76
CA ASN A 76 12.03 23.24 -2.02
C ASN A 76 13.28 23.94 -2.62
N GLN A 77 14.38 23.22 -2.85
CA GLN A 77 15.49 23.66 -3.69
C GLN A 77 15.15 23.73 -5.18
N TYR A 78 14.05 23.10 -5.63
CA TYR A 78 13.60 23.11 -7.02
C TYR A 78 12.38 24.04 -7.19
N LYS A 79 12.64 25.35 -7.28
CA LYS A 79 11.58 26.37 -7.46
C LYS A 79 10.93 26.38 -8.85
N ASP A 80 11.45 25.61 -9.81
CA ASP A 80 10.91 25.50 -11.16
C ASP A 80 11.00 24.05 -11.68
N PHE A 81 9.87 23.34 -11.74
CA PHE A 81 9.76 22.00 -12.39
C PHE A 81 10.07 22.01 -13.90
N LYS A 82 10.48 23.15 -14.47
CA LYS A 82 10.84 23.28 -15.88
C LYS A 82 12.20 22.68 -16.24
N ASN A 83 13.09 22.47 -15.25
CA ASN A 83 14.47 22.01 -15.46
C ASN A 83 14.87 20.80 -14.58
N ASP A 84 13.91 20.09 -14.00
CA ASP A 84 14.22 18.85 -13.28
C ASP A 84 14.67 17.77 -14.26
N LYS A 85 15.97 17.49 -14.29
CA LYS A 85 16.46 16.24 -14.88
C LYS A 85 15.89 15.11 -14.02
N ALA A 86 15.16 14.18 -14.64
CA ALA A 86 14.62 13.01 -13.95
C ALA A 86 15.70 12.35 -13.10
N ASN A 87 15.35 11.95 -11.88
CA ASN A 87 16.25 11.26 -10.96
C ASN A 87 17.01 10.16 -11.71
N THR A 88 18.34 10.23 -11.73
CA THR A 88 19.21 9.29 -12.44
C THR A 88 19.16 7.89 -11.84
N TYR A 89 18.67 7.76 -10.60
CA TYR A 89 18.26 6.52 -9.95
C TYR A 89 16.85 6.06 -10.35
N ARG A 90 16.29 6.52 -11.47
CA ARG A 90 15.11 5.90 -12.05
C ARG A 90 15.45 4.44 -12.31
N MET A 91 14.88 3.54 -11.51
CA MET A 91 15.03 2.10 -11.76
C MET A 91 14.60 1.86 -13.21
N PRO A 92 15.50 1.34 -14.07
CA PRO A 92 15.11 1.02 -15.42
C PRO A 92 13.95 0.04 -15.33
N ALA A 93 12.89 0.28 -16.10
CA ALA A 93 11.81 -0.70 -16.22
C ALA A 93 12.46 -2.05 -16.49
N GLU A 94 12.19 -3.05 -15.66
CA GLU A 94 12.68 -4.42 -15.89
C GLU A 94 12.39 -4.75 -17.35
N LYS A 95 13.46 -4.84 -18.15
CA LYS A 95 13.34 -5.40 -19.48
C LYS A 95 12.89 -6.83 -19.24
N LYS A 96 11.62 -7.13 -19.53
CA LYS A 96 11.19 -8.52 -19.69
C LYS A 96 12.15 -9.14 -20.70
N HIS A 97 13.04 -9.98 -20.19
CA HIS A 97 13.79 -10.97 -20.95
C HIS A 97 12.74 -11.75 -21.74
N ARG A 98 12.65 -11.53 -23.05
CA ARG A 98 12.23 -12.60 -23.94
C ARG A 98 13.49 -13.38 -24.20
N GLU A 99 13.70 -14.43 -23.42
CA GLU A 99 14.57 -15.50 -23.83
C GLU A 99 13.95 -16.17 -25.05
N THR A 100 14.72 -16.11 -26.14
CA THR A 100 14.68 -16.98 -27.30
C THR A 100 14.85 -18.43 -26.89
N GLU A 101 13.98 -19.31 -27.40
CA GLU A 101 14.28 -20.71 -27.77
C GLU A 101 13.36 -20.98 -28.99
N SER A 102 13.88 -20.97 -30.22
CA SER A 102 14.70 -21.98 -30.91
C SER A 102 13.83 -22.96 -31.70
N ASP A 103 13.99 -22.84 -33.02
CA ASP A 103 14.13 -23.92 -34.00
C ASP A 103 12.94 -24.80 -34.44
N GLU A 104 12.98 -25.05 -35.75
CA GLU A 104 12.46 -26.20 -36.49
C GLU A 104 10.96 -26.30 -36.79
N ALA A 105 10.59 -25.94 -38.03
CA ALA A 105 9.90 -26.89 -38.91
C ALA A 105 10.18 -26.53 -40.37
N GLU A 106 11.09 -27.29 -40.98
CA GLU A 106 11.06 -27.60 -42.41
C GLU A 106 9.64 -28.03 -42.81
N HIS A 107 9.13 -27.53 -43.94
CA HIS A 107 8.65 -28.38 -45.03
C HIS A 107 8.09 -27.57 -46.21
N LYS A 108 8.81 -27.72 -47.33
CA LYS A 108 8.35 -27.78 -48.73
C LYS A 108 7.69 -26.55 -49.36
#